data_AF-A0A819KPI9-F1
#
_entry.id   AF-A0A819KPI9-F1
#
_cell.length_a   1.000
_cell.length_b   1.000
_cell.length_c   1.000
_cell.angle_alpha   90.00
_cell.angle_beta   90.00
_cell.angle_gamma   90.00
#
_symmetry.space_group_name_H-M   'P 1'
#
loop_
_entity.id
_entity.type
_entity.pdbx_description
1 polymer ?
#
loop_
_entity_poly.entity_id
_entity_poly.type
_entity_poly.pdbx_seq_one_letter_code
_entity_poly.pdbx_strand_id
1 'polypeptide(L)'
;MQWNNASPDWHTPNAINDLQVGGKFNYRMESKDGSFGFDFNGIYTNIELHKKIEYAIEGGRKVSVDFIAADNAIKIVETFEAEEENTYDLQEMGWQAILNNFKQHTENN
;
A
#
# COMPACT_ATOMS: atom_id res chain seq x y z
N MET A 1 0.09 13.13 -4.12
CA MET A 1 0.49 12.12 -3.11
C MET A 1 1.99 12.25 -2.87
N GLN A 2 2.47 12.31 -1.63
CA GLN A 2 3.90 12.59 -1.35
C GLN A 2 4.77 11.34 -1.13
N TRP A 3 4.17 10.21 -0.78
CA TRP A 3 4.91 9.04 -0.28
C TRP A 3 4.53 7.71 -0.95
N ASN A 4 3.33 7.60 -1.51
CA ASN A 4 2.88 6.36 -2.16
C ASN A 4 3.45 6.27 -3.58
N ASN A 5 4.70 5.85 -3.69
CA ASN A 5 5.42 5.54 -4.91
C ASN A 5 6.51 4.51 -4.62
N ALA A 6 6.70 3.53 -5.50
CA ALA A 6 7.71 2.48 -5.33
C ALA A 6 9.13 2.96 -5.70
N SER A 7 9.26 4.04 -6.47
CA SER A 7 10.55 4.63 -6.85
C SER A 7 10.39 6.13 -7.21
N PRO A 8 11.49 6.89 -7.39
CA PRO A 8 11.44 8.30 -7.76
C PRO A 8 10.79 8.58 -9.12
N ASP A 9 10.80 7.60 -10.02
CA ASP A 9 10.25 7.71 -11.37
C ASP A 9 8.73 7.45 -11.41
N TRP A 10 8.13 7.10 -10.28
CA TRP A 10 6.71 6.84 -10.14
C TRP A 10 6.01 7.90 -9.30
N HIS A 11 4.73 8.09 -9.57
CA HIS A 11 3.86 8.94 -8.76
C HIS A 11 2.44 8.40 -8.67
N THR A 12 1.69 8.93 -7.70
CA THR A 12 0.26 8.64 -7.53
C THR A 12 -0.52 9.95 -7.70
N PRO A 13 -0.96 10.29 -8.92
CA PRO A 13 -1.64 11.57 -9.21
C PRO A 13 -3.02 11.66 -8.57
N ASN A 14 -3.72 10.53 -8.39
CA ASN A 14 -5.06 10.49 -7.83
C ASN A 14 -5.22 9.34 -6.84
N ALA A 15 -6.01 9.57 -5.80
CA ALA A 15 -6.38 8.56 -4.82
C ALA A 15 -7.76 8.83 -4.22
N ILE A 16 -8.57 7.78 -4.18
CA ILE A 16 -9.88 7.74 -3.52
C ILE A 16 -9.79 6.67 -2.44
N ASN A 17 -10.27 6.99 -1.23
CA ASN A 17 -10.20 6.10 -0.09
C ASN A 17 -11.48 6.19 0.77
N ASP A 18 -12.20 5.09 0.88
CA ASP A 18 -13.34 4.92 1.79
C ASP A 18 -12.99 3.86 2.84
N LEU A 19 -12.37 4.29 3.94
CA LEU A 19 -11.84 3.42 4.99
C LEU A 19 -12.94 2.93 5.94
N GLN A 20 -13.74 1.98 5.47
CA GLN A 20 -14.74 1.25 6.24
C GLN A 20 -14.88 -0.17 5.69
N VAL A 21 -15.37 -1.12 6.49
CA VAL A 21 -15.61 -2.49 5.99
C VAL A 21 -16.61 -2.46 4.83
N GLY A 22 -16.24 -3.06 3.70
CA GLY A 22 -16.98 -3.00 2.44
C GLY A 22 -16.73 -1.73 1.60
N GLY A 23 -16.05 -0.73 2.17
CA GLY A 23 -15.58 0.47 1.48
C GLY A 23 -14.48 0.15 0.47
N LYS A 24 -14.36 1.00 -0.54
CA LYS A 24 -13.43 0.81 -1.66
C LYS A 24 -12.32 1.85 -1.64
N PHE A 25 -11.15 1.46 -2.15
CA PHE A 25 -10.09 2.40 -2.47
C PHE A 25 -9.64 2.21 -3.92
N ASN A 26 -9.09 3.27 -4.50
CA ASN A 26 -8.45 3.25 -5.80
C ASN A 26 -7.33 4.29 -5.79
N TYR A 27 -6.11 3.85 -6.05
CA TYR A 27 -4.92 4.69 -6.18
C TYR A 27 -4.38 4.52 -7.59
N ARG A 28 -4.43 5.60 -8.38
CA ARG A 28 -3.84 5.62 -9.71
C ARG A 28 -2.33 5.74 -9.55
N MET A 29 -1.58 4.72 -9.94
CA MET A 29 -0.12 4.71 -9.87
C MET A 29 0.45 4.67 -11.28
N GLU A 30 1.37 5.58 -11.61
CA GLU A 30 1.94 5.65 -12.96
C GLU A 30 3.38 6.19 -12.94
N SER A 31 4.12 5.88 -14.01
CA SER A 31 5.42 6.46 -14.24
C SER A 31 5.28 7.95 -14.60
N LYS A 32 6.23 8.77 -14.16
CA LYS A 32 6.22 10.21 -14.41
C LYS A 32 6.38 10.58 -15.88
N ASP A 33 6.95 9.67 -16.67
CA ASP A 33 7.04 9.80 -18.12
C ASP A 33 5.74 9.40 -18.86
N GLY A 34 4.73 8.90 -18.13
CA GLY A 34 3.44 8.48 -18.65
C GLY A 34 3.46 7.21 -19.48
N SER A 35 4.59 6.50 -19.56
CA SER A 35 4.74 5.28 -20.36
C SER A 35 3.95 4.10 -19.81
N PHE A 36 3.74 4.05 -18.49
CA PHE A 36 3.03 2.96 -17.84
C PHE A 36 2.24 3.45 -16.63
N GLY A 37 1.09 2.81 -16.36
CA GLY A 37 0.32 3.08 -15.16
C GLY A 37 -0.85 2.13 -14.99
N PHE A 38 -1.23 1.93 -13.74
CA PHE A 38 -2.28 1.01 -13.33
C PHE A 38 -3.07 1.58 -12.15
N ASP A 39 -4.22 0.97 -11.89
CA ASP A 39 -5.10 1.33 -10.80
C ASP A 39 -4.96 0.31 -9.67
N PHE A 40 -4.25 0.68 -8.61
CA PHE A 40 -4.20 -0.14 -7.40
C PHE A 40 -5.50 0.04 -6.62
N ASN A 41 -6.39 -0.94 -6.71
CA ASN A 41 -7.74 -0.84 -6.18
C ASN A 41 -8.13 -2.09 -5.40
N GLY A 42 -9.08 -1.92 -4.47
CA GLY A 42 -9.53 -3.01 -3.62
C GLY A 42 -10.69 -2.64 -2.71
N ILE A 43 -11.09 -3.61 -1.91
CA ILE A 43 -12.20 -3.51 -0.95
C ILE A 43 -11.67 -3.87 0.44
N TYR A 44 -11.95 -3.02 1.43
CA TYR A 44 -11.62 -3.31 2.82
C TYR A 44 -12.52 -4.43 3.35
N THR A 45 -11.89 -5.48 3.86
CA THR A 45 -12.56 -6.69 4.35
C THR A 45 -12.64 -6.73 5.87
N ASN A 46 -11.66 -6.12 6.55
CA ASN A 46 -11.64 -5.99 8.00
C ASN A 46 -10.89 -4.71 8.39
N ILE A 47 -11.38 -4.02 9.43
CA ILE A 47 -10.75 -2.84 9.99
C ILE A 47 -10.85 -2.91 11.51
N GLU A 48 -9.70 -3.01 12.15
CA GLU A 48 -9.55 -2.88 13.58
C GLU A 48 -8.77 -1.60 13.87
N LEU A 49 -9.47 -0.61 14.44
CA LEU A 49 -8.91 0.71 14.71
C LEU A 49 -7.59 0.61 15.50
N HIS A 50 -6.53 1.24 14.97
CA HIS A 50 -5.17 1.26 15.51
C HIS A 50 -4.46 -0.09 15.61
N LYS A 51 -4.99 -1.13 14.96
CA LYS A 51 -4.44 -2.49 15.04
C LYS A 51 -4.24 -3.14 13.69
N LYS A 52 -5.27 -3.11 12.84
CA LYS A 52 -5.26 -3.92 11.62
C LYS A 52 -6.13 -3.32 10.52
N ILE A 53 -5.65 -3.43 9.29
CA ILE A 53 -6.42 -3.16 8.08
C ILE A 53 -6.23 -4.37 7.16
N GLU A 54 -7.31 -5.00 6.72
CA GLU A 54 -7.26 -6.09 5.74
C GLU A 54 -8.11 -5.72 4.54
N TYR A 55 -7.62 -6.01 3.35
CA TYR A 55 -8.31 -5.72 2.11
C TYR A 55 -8.01 -6.76 1.04
N ALA A 56 -8.94 -6.89 0.10
CA ALA A 56 -8.77 -7.72 -1.09
C ALA A 56 -8.54 -6.80 -2.29
N ILE A 57 -7.46 -7.05 -3.01
CA ILE A 57 -7.13 -6.36 -4.27
C ILE A 57 -7.69 -7.12 -5.47
N GLU A 58 -7.52 -6.54 -6.66
CA GLU A 58 -7.89 -7.19 -7.92
C GLU A 58 -7.28 -8.60 -8.05
N GLY A 59 -8.09 -9.55 -8.55
CA GLY A 59 -7.75 -10.97 -8.56
C GLY A 59 -8.07 -11.71 -7.25
N GLY A 60 -8.61 -11.02 -6.23
CA GLY A 60 -9.01 -11.62 -4.95
C GLY A 60 -7.84 -11.86 -3.98
N ARG A 61 -6.64 -11.39 -4.34
CA ARG A 61 -5.45 -11.47 -3.50
C ARG A 61 -5.67 -10.68 -2.22
N LYS A 62 -5.22 -11.23 -1.10
CA LYS A 62 -5.38 -10.62 0.23
C LYS A 62 -4.14 -9.86 0.64
N VAL A 63 -4.37 -8.73 1.28
CA VAL A 63 -3.33 -7.93 1.92
C VAL A 63 -3.79 -7.56 3.33
N SER A 64 -2.88 -7.64 4.29
CA SER A 64 -3.10 -7.20 5.66
C SER A 64 -1.98 -6.27 6.12
N VAL A 65 -2.35 -5.21 6.82
CA VAL A 65 -1.45 -4.26 7.46
C VAL A 65 -1.69 -4.30 8.96
N ASP A 66 -0.69 -4.77 9.69
CA ASP A 66 -0.69 -4.86 11.14
C ASP A 66 0.10 -3.70 11.75
N PHE A 67 -0.49 -3.05 12.75
CA PHE A 67 0.11 -1.97 13.54
C PHE A 67 0.43 -2.50 14.93
N ILE A 68 1.71 -2.75 15.19
CA ILE A 68 2.19 -3.38 16.42
C ILE A 68 2.91 -2.33 17.25
N ALA A 69 2.39 -2.05 18.45
CA ALA A 69 3.06 -1.16 19.40
C ALA A 69 4.40 -1.74 19.84
N ALA A 70 5.47 -0.93 19.79
CA ALA A 70 6.82 -1.29 20.20
C ALA A 70 7.44 -0.11 20.95
N ASP A 71 7.53 -0.17 22.28
CA ASP A 71 8.05 0.87 23.18
C ASP A 71 7.68 2.32 22.78
N ASN A 72 8.53 3.00 21.99
CA ASN A 72 8.34 4.38 21.53
C ASN A 72 8.04 4.51 20.01
N ALA A 73 7.60 3.43 19.37
CA ALA A 73 7.35 3.35 17.94
C ALA A 73 6.19 2.41 17.61
N ILE A 74 5.71 2.45 16.37
CA ILE A 74 4.79 1.47 15.81
C ILE A 74 5.54 0.68 14.74
N LYS A 75 5.61 -0.64 14.90
CA LYS A 75 6.06 -1.54 13.85
C LYS A 75 4.88 -1.81 12.93
N ILE A 76 5.01 -1.42 11.66
CA ILE A 76 4.05 -1.74 10.61
C ILE A 76 4.53 -3.01 9.91
N VAL A 77 3.66 -4.01 9.80
CA VAL A 77 3.92 -5.25 9.07
C VAL A 77 2.87 -5.40 7.99
N GLU A 78 3.31 -5.45 6.73
CA GLU A 78 2.42 -5.70 5.60
C GLU A 78 2.64 -7.14 5.10
N THR A 79 1.55 -7.87 4.95
CA THR A 79 1.55 -9.25 4.44
C THR A 79 0.63 -9.30 3.24
N PHE A 80 1.10 -9.83 2.12
CA PHE A 80 0.33 -9.90 0.88
C PHE A 80 0.48 -11.25 0.19
N GLU A 81 -0.54 -11.64 -0.56
CA GLU A 81 -0.47 -12.76 -1.50
C GLU A 81 0.25 -12.28 -2.77
N ALA A 82 1.43 -12.85 -3.04
CA ALA A 82 2.17 -12.53 -4.25
C ALA A 82 1.46 -13.06 -5.50
N GLU A 83 1.60 -12.35 -6.61
CA GLU A 83 1.18 -12.84 -7.93
C GLU A 83 2.26 -13.72 -8.58
N GLU A 84 1.86 -14.40 -9.66
CA GLU A 84 2.74 -15.27 -10.45
C GLU A 84 3.44 -14.54 -11.61
N GLU A 85 3.05 -13.32 -11.95
CA GLU A 85 3.61 -12.58 -13.10
C GLU A 85 5.01 -12.02 -12.82
N ASN A 86 5.25 -11.57 -11.58
CA ASN A 86 6.51 -10.95 -11.16
C ASN A 86 7.23 -11.79 -10.11
N THR A 87 8.56 -11.68 -10.03
CA THR A 87 9.35 -12.37 -9.00
C THR A 87 9.01 -11.87 -7.59
N TYR A 88 9.04 -12.75 -6.58
CA TYR A 88 8.79 -12.40 -5.18
C TYR A 88 9.64 -11.22 -4.70
N ASP A 89 10.95 -11.24 -4.98
CA ASP A 89 11.87 -10.18 -4.57
C ASP A 89 11.47 -8.81 -5.13
N LEU A 90 11.05 -8.76 -6.41
CA LEU A 90 10.60 -7.52 -7.05
C LEU A 90 9.34 -6.98 -6.39
N GLN A 91 8.39 -7.86 -6.09
CA GLN A 91 7.16 -7.48 -5.39
C GLN A 91 7.49 -6.95 -3.98
N GLU A 92 8.25 -7.72 -3.19
CA GLU A 92 8.66 -7.35 -1.83
C GLU A 92 9.38 -5.99 -1.79
N MET A 93 10.33 -5.77 -2.70
CA MET A 93 11.04 -4.49 -2.81
C MET A 93 10.09 -3.32 -3.09
N GLY A 94 9.09 -3.51 -3.98
CA GLY A 94 8.12 -2.48 -4.30
C GLY A 94 7.27 -2.07 -3.08
N TRP A 95 6.72 -3.06 -2.37
CA TRP A 95 5.95 -2.82 -1.15
C TRP A 95 6.81 -2.19 -0.05
N GLN A 96 8.02 -2.70 0.16
CA GLN A 96 8.94 -2.18 1.17
C GLN A 96 9.36 -0.73 0.87
N ALA A 97 9.54 -0.36 -0.40
CA ALA A 97 9.83 1.01 -0.79
C ALA A 97 8.69 1.98 -0.42
N ILE A 98 7.44 1.56 -0.63
CA ILE A 98 6.25 2.35 -0.24
C ILE A 98 6.19 2.50 1.29
N LEU A 99 6.42 1.43 2.06
CA LEU A 99 6.47 1.50 3.53
C LEU A 99 7.58 2.41 4.04
N ASN A 100 8.76 2.37 3.40
CA ASN A 100 9.87 3.25 3.75
C ASN A 100 9.53 4.73 3.49
N ASN A 101 8.88 5.03 2.36
CA ASN A 101 8.41 6.38 2.06
C ASN A 101 7.32 6.82 3.03
N PHE A 102 6.40 5.93 3.42
CA PHE A 102 5.38 6.21 4.44
C PHE A 102 6.01 6.55 5.78
N LYS A 103 6.97 5.75 6.25
CA LYS A 103 7.76 6.01 7.47
C LYS A 103 8.43 7.38 7.39
N GLN A 104 9.13 7.67 6.29
CA GLN A 104 9.77 8.97 6.11
C GLN A 104 8.76 10.12 6.16
N HIS A 105 7.58 9.95 5.56
CA HIS A 105 6.54 10.96 5.54
C HIS A 105 5.93 11.21 6.93
N THR A 106 5.72 10.17 7.74
CA THR A 106 5.16 10.31 9.09
C THR A 106 6.16 10.78 10.13
N GLU A 107 7.45 10.51 9.94
CA GLU A 107 8.52 10.93 10.88
C GLU A 107 9.06 12.34 10.60
N ASN A 108 8.82 12.90 9.41
CA ASN A 108 9.33 14.22 9.02
C ASN A 108 8.23 15.30 8.88
N ASN A 109 6.98 15.01 9.24
CA ASN A 109 5.87 15.98 9.31
C ASN A 109 5.35 16.07 10.74
#